data_AF-A0A9N9ADV4-F1
#
_entry.id   AF-A0A9N9ADV4-F1
#
_cell.length_a   1.000
_cell.length_b   1.000
_cell.length_c   1.000
_cell.angle_alpha   90.00
_cell.angle_beta   90.00
_cell.angle_gamma   90.00
#
_symmetry.space_group_name_H-M   'P 1'
#
loop_
_entity.id
_entity.type
_entity.pdbx_description
1 polymer ?
#
loop_
_entity_poly.entity_id
_entity_poly.type
_entity_poly.pdbx_seq_one_letter_code
_entity_poly.pdbx_strand_id
1 'polypeptide(L)'
;MANLQFTIFVVLFIFIAAISIKAETVELEKRTDSSPNNSKRNELSKRNEDKVCKCTIAEAIFDSSFKGLFFFSQDECGSTTIAGMFSRGFETLDSTDDISFEIVDNSNRTLHDLTDGLNVQFCDDGSTKPFTHTFPEINLDCNKDGIFVPEVGKYSKRAADQPPAVEVKKGKNRNQNVSKAQIKKFFPKK
;
A
#
# COMPACT_ATOMS: atom_id res chain seq x y z
N MET A 1 24.47 -40.42 -29.16
CA MET A 1 24.12 -39.19 -29.91
C MET A 1 23.27 -38.19 -29.11
N ALA A 2 23.33 -38.16 -27.77
CA ALA A 2 22.56 -37.21 -26.95
C ALA A 2 23.38 -36.00 -26.44
N ASN A 3 24.71 -36.10 -26.40
CA ASN A 3 25.57 -35.05 -25.86
C ASN A 3 25.86 -33.89 -26.82
N LEU A 4 25.67 -34.07 -28.12
CA LEU A 4 25.91 -33.01 -29.12
C LEU A 4 24.73 -32.02 -29.19
N GLN A 5 23.50 -32.50 -28.98
CA GLN A 5 22.30 -31.65 -28.98
C GLN A 5 22.30 -30.74 -27.74
N PHE A 6 22.64 -31.29 -26.57
CA PHE A 6 22.66 -30.52 -25.32
C PHE A 6 23.73 -29.42 -25.31
N THR A 7 24.91 -29.67 -25.89
CA THR A 7 25.96 -28.65 -25.99
C THR A 7 25.58 -27.52 -26.95
N ILE A 8 24.88 -27.82 -28.05
CA ILE A 8 24.37 -26.79 -28.97
C ILE A 8 23.37 -25.86 -28.27
N PHE A 9 22.44 -26.41 -27.48
CA PHE A 9 21.46 -25.59 -26.75
C PHE A 9 22.08 -24.69 -25.69
N VAL A 10 23.09 -25.17 -24.95
CA VAL A 10 23.78 -24.36 -23.93
C VAL A 10 24.59 -23.24 -24.58
N VAL A 11 25.28 -23.50 -25.68
CA VAL A 11 26.03 -22.46 -26.41
C VAL A 11 25.08 -21.42 -26.99
N LEU A 12 23.95 -21.83 -27.56
CA LEU A 12 22.94 -20.91 -28.10
C LEU A 12 22.35 -19.98 -27.03
N PHE A 13 22.08 -20.52 -25.82
CA PHE A 13 21.58 -19.72 -24.69
C PHE A 13 22.59 -18.67 -24.22
N ILE A 14 23.89 -18.99 -24.21
CA ILE A 14 24.95 -18.04 -23.85
C ILE A 14 25.07 -16.92 -24.90
N PHE A 15 24.91 -17.23 -26.19
CA PHE A 15 24.92 -16.21 -27.24
C PHE A 15 23.71 -15.25 -27.16
N ILE A 16 22.51 -15.75 -26.85
CA ILE A 16 21.31 -14.91 -26.68
C ILE A 16 21.46 -13.97 -25.47
N ALA A 17 22.03 -14.47 -24.37
CA ALA A 17 22.33 -13.66 -23.19
C ALA A 17 23.37 -12.57 -23.48
N ALA A 18 24.40 -12.86 -24.29
CA ALA A 18 25.43 -11.89 -24.66
C ALA A 18 24.91 -10.76 -25.57
N ILE A 19 23.95 -11.04 -26.46
CA ILE A 19 23.34 -10.03 -27.34
C ILE A 19 22.41 -9.09 -26.57
N SER A 20 21.81 -9.57 -25.46
CA SER A 20 20.87 -8.78 -24.64
C SER A 20 21.54 -7.78 -23.68
N ILE A 21 22.88 -7.80 -23.54
CA ILE A 21 23.65 -6.84 -22.72
C ILE A 21 24.28 -5.73 -23.59
N LYS A 22 23.78 -5.52 -24.81
CA LYS A 22 24.04 -4.25 -25.49
C LYS A 22 23.08 -3.21 -24.91
N ALA A 23 23.53 -2.69 -23.77
CA ALA A 23 23.01 -1.50 -23.14
C ALA A 23 22.61 -0.48 -24.20
N GLU A 24 21.35 -0.08 -24.11
CA GLU A 24 20.86 1.18 -24.61
C GLU A 24 21.69 2.28 -23.94
N THR A 25 22.81 2.64 -24.56
CA THR A 25 23.42 3.94 -24.35
C THR A 25 22.44 4.95 -24.91
N VAL A 26 21.51 5.39 -24.06
CA VAL A 26 20.76 6.62 -24.30
C VAL A 26 21.81 7.72 -24.30
N GLU A 27 22.20 8.13 -25.51
CA GLU A 27 22.95 9.34 -25.74
C GLU A 27 22.19 10.50 -25.11
N LEU A 28 22.80 11.09 -24.09
CA LEU A 28 22.33 12.33 -23.48
C LEU A 28 22.56 13.45 -24.51
N GLU A 29 21.58 13.63 -25.39
CA GLU A 29 21.54 14.73 -26.35
C GLU A 29 21.49 16.04 -25.55
N LYS A 30 22.64 16.71 -25.48
CA LYS A 30 22.80 18.05 -24.92
C LYS A 30 22.00 19.02 -25.79
N ARG A 31 20.70 19.18 -25.50
CA ARG A 31 19.92 20.30 -26.02
C ARG A 31 20.44 21.58 -25.40
N THR A 32 21.15 22.32 -26.22
CA THR A 32 21.58 23.69 -25.96
C THR A 32 20.37 24.56 -26.27
N ASP A 33 19.48 24.76 -25.30
CA ASP A 33 18.45 25.80 -25.39
C ASP A 33 18.98 27.06 -24.72
N SER A 34 19.37 28.01 -25.57
CA SER A 34 19.66 29.37 -25.21
C SER A 34 18.35 30.09 -24.89
N SER A 35 18.07 30.34 -23.61
CA SER A 35 17.36 31.56 -23.21
C SER A 35 17.69 31.91 -21.75
N PRO A 36 18.15 33.15 -21.47
CA PRO A 36 18.68 33.51 -20.17
C PRO A 36 17.56 33.94 -19.23
N ASN A 37 17.47 33.33 -18.05
CA ASN A 37 17.54 34.04 -16.78
C ASN A 37 17.23 33.12 -15.60
N ASN A 38 18.25 32.99 -14.75
CA ASN A 38 18.20 32.73 -13.32
C ASN A 38 16.81 32.78 -12.67
N SER A 39 16.22 31.62 -12.43
CA SER A 39 15.62 31.38 -11.11
C SER A 39 15.67 29.88 -10.83
N LYS A 40 16.46 29.49 -9.83
CA LYS A 40 16.29 28.22 -9.13
C LYS A 40 14.90 28.27 -8.47
N ARG A 41 13.86 27.88 -9.19
CA ARG A 41 12.55 27.63 -8.58
C ARG A 41 12.63 26.28 -7.89
N ASN A 42 12.90 26.32 -6.59
CA ASN A 42 12.62 25.20 -5.70
C ASN A 42 11.14 24.84 -5.88
N GLU A 43 10.84 23.65 -6.43
CA GLU A 43 9.47 23.11 -6.46
C GLU A 43 8.88 22.97 -5.04
N LEU A 44 9.74 22.95 -4.02
CA LEU A 44 9.39 23.02 -2.59
C LEU A 44 8.68 24.32 -2.17
N SER A 45 8.75 25.40 -2.94
CA SER A 45 8.22 26.71 -2.56
C SER A 45 6.76 26.95 -2.98
N LYS A 46 6.11 25.97 -3.61
CA LYS A 46 4.68 26.06 -4.03
C LYS A 46 3.68 25.59 -2.97
N ARG A 47 4.12 25.24 -1.76
CA ARG A 47 3.25 24.81 -0.63
C ARG A 47 2.58 26.01 0.07
N ASN A 48 1.97 26.90 -0.69
CA ASN A 48 1.31 28.07 -0.13
C ASN A 48 -0.21 27.86 -0.06
N GLU A 49 -0.72 28.02 1.16
CA GLU A 49 -2.02 28.58 1.57
C GLU A 49 -3.25 27.68 1.71
N ASP A 50 -3.29 26.48 1.14
CA ASP A 50 -4.39 25.54 1.38
C ASP A 50 -4.01 24.51 2.46
N LYS A 51 -4.81 24.45 3.54
CA LYS A 51 -4.77 23.53 4.69
C LYS A 51 -3.63 22.48 4.64
N VAL A 52 -2.49 22.83 5.24
CA VAL A 52 -1.33 21.92 5.29
C VAL A 52 -1.55 20.85 6.36
N CYS A 53 -1.88 19.64 5.93
CA CYS A 53 -1.91 18.47 6.78
C CYS A 53 -0.51 18.06 7.21
N LYS A 54 -0.39 17.49 8.42
CA LYS A 54 0.86 16.85 8.84
C LYS A 54 1.06 15.56 8.04
N CYS A 55 2.28 15.30 7.57
CA CYS A 55 2.64 13.97 7.08
C CYS A 55 2.61 12.97 8.24
N THR A 56 1.68 12.02 8.17
CA THR A 56 1.48 11.00 9.20
C THR A 56 1.64 9.63 8.57
N ILE A 57 2.40 8.78 9.24
CA ILE A 57 2.64 7.40 8.82
C ILE A 57 2.06 6.47 9.88
N ALA A 58 1.46 5.37 9.43
CA ALA A 58 0.99 4.31 10.30
C ALA A 58 1.17 2.93 9.66
N GLU A 59 1.09 1.89 10.47
CA GLU A 59 1.18 0.50 10.02
C GLU A 59 0.12 -0.36 10.69
N ALA A 60 -0.27 -1.45 10.03
CA ALA A 60 -1.06 -2.52 10.61
C ALA A 60 -0.47 -3.87 10.21
N ILE A 61 -0.08 -4.67 11.20
CA ILE A 61 0.59 -5.96 11.00
C ILE A 61 -0.41 -7.08 11.29
N PHE A 62 -0.59 -7.96 10.31
CA PHE A 62 -1.36 -9.19 10.45
C PHE A 62 -0.40 -10.34 10.75
N ASP A 63 -0.57 -11.02 11.89
CA ASP A 63 0.33 -12.09 12.36
C ASP A 63 -0.38 -13.44 12.60
N SER A 64 -1.70 -13.50 12.34
CA SER A 64 -2.57 -14.64 12.61
C SER A 64 -2.82 -15.51 11.36
N SER A 65 -4.10 -15.76 11.04
CA SER A 65 -4.54 -16.56 9.88
C SER A 65 -4.11 -15.93 8.57
N PHE A 66 -4.17 -14.60 8.48
CA PHE A 66 -3.55 -13.83 7.42
C PHE A 66 -2.23 -13.30 7.95
N LYS A 67 -1.16 -13.41 7.14
CA LYS A 67 0.12 -12.76 7.46
C LYS A 67 0.45 -11.71 6.42
N GLY A 68 0.62 -10.48 6.87
CA GLY A 68 0.83 -9.36 5.97
C GLY A 68 1.04 -8.05 6.71
N LEU A 69 1.22 -7.00 5.93
CA LEU A 69 1.44 -5.65 6.38
C LEU A 69 0.60 -4.68 5.55
N PHE A 70 -0.02 -3.74 6.24
CA PHE A 70 -0.50 -2.49 5.67
C PHE A 70 0.37 -1.34 6.15
N PHE A 71 0.64 -0.41 5.25
CA PHE A 71 1.33 0.83 5.49
C PHE A 71 0.44 1.98 5.02
N PHE A 72 0.35 3.02 5.85
CA PHE A 72 -0.47 4.20 5.62
C PHE A 72 0.44 5.41 5.60
N SER A 73 0.29 6.28 4.59
CA SER A 73 1.03 7.53 4.48
C SER A 73 0.08 8.64 4.06
N GLN A 74 -0.20 9.57 4.98
CA GLN A 74 -0.94 10.79 4.69
C GLN A 74 0.00 11.86 4.14
N ASP A 75 -0.39 12.49 3.04
CA ASP A 75 0.31 13.64 2.47
C ASP A 75 -0.16 14.97 3.07
N GLU A 76 0.41 16.07 2.57
CA GLU A 76 0.11 17.43 3.05
C GLU A 76 -1.27 17.94 2.61
N CYS A 77 -1.89 17.30 1.62
CA CYS A 77 -3.24 17.60 1.18
C CYS A 77 -4.30 16.83 1.99
N GLY A 78 -3.87 15.86 2.81
CA GLY A 78 -4.73 15.03 3.64
C GLY A 78 -5.19 13.74 2.99
N SER A 79 -4.69 13.43 1.79
CA SER A 79 -4.95 12.15 1.14
C SER A 79 -4.05 11.07 1.74
N THR A 80 -4.58 9.85 1.89
CA THR A 80 -3.82 8.73 2.46
C THR A 80 -3.51 7.70 1.39
N THR A 81 -2.22 7.46 1.15
CA THR A 81 -1.74 6.31 0.39
C THR A 81 -1.66 5.10 1.30
N ILE A 82 -2.36 4.03 0.91
CA ILE A 82 -2.36 2.75 1.59
C ILE A 82 -1.64 1.76 0.69
N ALA A 83 -0.60 1.12 1.21
CA ALA A 83 0.15 0.09 0.53
C ALA A 83 0.27 -1.15 1.41
N GLY A 84 0.46 -2.32 0.80
CA GLY A 84 0.59 -3.54 1.59
C GLY A 84 0.89 -4.77 0.76
N MET A 85 1.05 -5.88 1.47
CA MET A 85 1.17 -7.22 0.92
C MET A 85 0.86 -8.26 1.98
N PHE A 86 0.36 -9.42 1.55
CA PHE A 86 0.26 -10.61 2.38
C PHE A 86 1.18 -11.71 1.87
N SER A 87 1.87 -12.36 2.79
CA SER A 87 2.68 -13.54 2.49
C SER A 87 1.89 -14.84 2.53
N ARG A 88 0.73 -14.86 3.18
CA ARG A 88 -0.16 -16.03 3.28
C ARG A 88 -1.54 -15.70 3.88
N GLY A 89 -2.46 -16.65 3.86
CA GLY A 89 -3.82 -16.57 4.43
C GLY A 89 -4.93 -16.70 3.37
N PHE A 90 -4.54 -16.79 2.10
CA PHE A 90 -5.42 -16.81 0.95
C PHE A 90 -5.40 -18.15 0.19
N GLU A 91 -4.82 -19.21 0.75
CA GLU A 91 -4.57 -20.51 0.09
C GLU A 91 -5.85 -21.21 -0.39
N THR A 92 -6.96 -21.01 0.31
CA THR A 92 -8.25 -21.68 0.01
C THR A 92 -9.26 -20.72 -0.63
N LEU A 93 -8.82 -19.89 -1.57
CA LEU A 93 -9.67 -18.89 -2.21
C LEU A 93 -10.43 -19.49 -3.37
N ASP A 94 -11.75 -19.67 -3.19
CA ASP A 94 -12.63 -20.12 -4.28
C ASP A 94 -13.07 -18.96 -5.19
N SER A 95 -13.18 -17.74 -4.64
CA SER A 95 -13.43 -16.50 -5.39
C SER A 95 -12.94 -15.27 -4.62
N THR A 96 -12.41 -14.28 -5.34
CA THR A 96 -12.02 -12.98 -4.80
C THR A 96 -13.20 -12.13 -4.35
N ASP A 97 -14.41 -12.42 -4.85
CA ASP A 97 -15.65 -11.69 -4.52
C ASP A 97 -16.09 -11.86 -3.06
N ASP A 98 -15.45 -12.76 -2.33
CA ASP A 98 -15.74 -13.06 -0.93
C ASP A 98 -14.70 -12.45 0.03
N ILE A 99 -13.83 -11.56 -0.46
CA ILE A 99 -12.83 -10.87 0.36
C ILE A 99 -13.18 -9.40 0.48
N SER A 100 -13.16 -8.89 1.72
CA SER A 100 -13.19 -7.45 1.97
C SER A 100 -12.02 -6.98 2.84
N PHE A 101 -11.56 -5.77 2.53
CA PHE A 101 -10.55 -5.04 3.29
C PHE A 101 -11.21 -3.77 3.83
N GLU A 102 -11.37 -3.67 5.14
CA GLU A 102 -12.12 -2.57 5.75
C GLU A 102 -11.30 -1.90 6.86
N ILE A 103 -11.36 -0.57 6.93
CA ILE A 103 -10.96 0.16 8.14
C ILE A 103 -12.18 0.18 9.05
N VAL A 104 -12.02 -0.32 10.27
CA VAL A 104 -13.09 -0.40 11.26
C VAL A 104 -12.74 0.39 12.52
N ASP A 105 -13.77 0.91 13.17
CA ASP A 105 -13.64 1.48 14.50
C ASP A 105 -13.58 0.39 15.60
N ASN A 106 -13.42 0.85 16.84
CA ASN A 106 -13.44 0.01 18.05
C ASN A 106 -14.72 -0.83 18.24
N SER A 107 -15.83 -0.43 17.61
CA SER A 107 -17.14 -1.06 17.68
C SER A 107 -17.39 -1.96 16.48
N ASN A 108 -16.37 -2.21 15.66
CA ASN A 108 -16.43 -2.97 14.40
C ASN A 108 -17.37 -2.35 13.37
N ARG A 109 -17.63 -1.03 13.45
CA ARG A 109 -18.31 -0.30 12.39
C ARG A 109 -17.30 0.01 11.30
N THR A 110 -17.64 -0.32 10.06
CA THR A 110 -16.84 0.02 8.88
C THR A 110 -16.80 1.55 8.73
N LEU A 111 -15.61 2.12 8.82
CA LEU A 111 -15.33 3.53 8.53
C LEU A 111 -15.07 3.72 7.03
N HIS A 112 -14.27 2.82 6.44
CA HIS A 112 -13.93 2.85 5.02
C HIS A 112 -13.83 1.42 4.47
N ASP A 113 -14.42 1.20 3.30
CA ASP A 113 -14.19 -0.01 2.50
C ASP A 113 -13.05 0.27 1.52
N LEU A 114 -11.99 -0.54 1.58
CA LEU A 114 -10.79 -0.41 0.77
C LEU A 114 -10.77 -1.39 -0.41
N THR A 115 -11.73 -2.31 -0.46
CA THR A 115 -11.66 -3.54 -1.27
C THR A 115 -11.42 -3.24 -2.75
N ASP A 116 -12.28 -2.42 -3.34
CA ASP A 116 -12.20 -2.07 -4.77
C ASP A 116 -10.99 -1.18 -5.07
N GLY A 117 -10.69 -0.23 -4.19
CA GLY A 117 -9.59 0.72 -4.37
C GLY A 117 -8.22 0.04 -4.36
N LEU A 118 -8.02 -0.93 -3.46
CA LEU A 118 -6.75 -1.66 -3.37
C LEU A 118 -6.53 -2.61 -4.55
N ASN A 119 -7.60 -3.13 -5.16
CA ASN A 119 -7.56 -4.05 -6.30
C ASN A 119 -6.51 -5.16 -6.10
N VAL A 120 -6.62 -5.88 -4.98
CA VAL A 120 -5.61 -6.84 -4.53
C VAL A 120 -5.53 -8.02 -5.51
N GLN A 121 -4.31 -8.29 -6.00
CA GLN A 121 -4.02 -9.45 -6.83
C GLN A 121 -3.49 -10.59 -5.97
N PHE A 122 -4.23 -11.70 -5.93
CA PHE A 122 -3.88 -12.90 -5.18
C PHE A 122 -2.98 -13.82 -6.01
N CYS A 123 -2.08 -14.53 -5.34
CA CYS A 123 -1.20 -15.53 -5.92
C CYS A 123 -1.71 -16.93 -5.58
N ASP A 124 -1.34 -17.93 -6.39
CA ASP A 124 -1.76 -19.33 -6.22
C ASP A 124 -1.24 -19.96 -4.91
N ASP A 125 -0.19 -19.40 -4.31
CA ASP A 125 0.40 -19.85 -3.05
C ASP A 125 -0.29 -19.28 -1.80
N GLY A 126 -1.38 -18.53 -1.98
CA GLY A 126 -2.11 -17.85 -0.91
C GLY A 126 -1.45 -16.56 -0.41
N SER A 127 -0.45 -16.05 -1.13
CA SER A 127 0.09 -14.70 -0.95
C SER A 127 -0.66 -13.68 -1.83
N THR A 128 -0.24 -12.41 -1.77
CA THR A 128 -0.68 -11.37 -2.71
C THR A 128 0.53 -10.71 -3.36
N LYS A 129 0.35 -10.15 -4.55
CA LYS A 129 1.27 -9.13 -5.04
C LYS A 129 1.21 -7.90 -4.11
N PRO A 130 2.26 -7.07 -4.07
CA PRO A 130 2.18 -5.77 -3.44
C PRO A 130 1.06 -4.94 -4.08
N PHE A 131 0.27 -4.28 -3.25
CA PHE A 131 -0.80 -3.38 -3.68
C PHE A 131 -0.57 -1.98 -3.11
N THR A 132 -1.06 -0.96 -3.80
CA THR A 132 -0.98 0.44 -3.39
C THR A 132 -2.12 1.24 -4.01
N HIS A 133 -2.74 2.11 -3.22
CA HIS A 133 -3.75 3.03 -3.69
C HIS A 133 -3.80 4.29 -2.84
N THR A 134 -4.10 5.43 -3.46
CA THR A 134 -4.26 6.71 -2.76
C THR A 134 -5.75 7.02 -2.63
N PHE A 135 -6.21 7.10 -1.39
CA PHE A 135 -7.60 7.41 -1.03
C PHE A 135 -7.69 8.89 -0.62
N PRO A 136 -8.26 9.77 -1.44
CA PRO A 136 -8.36 11.20 -1.13
C PRO A 136 -9.32 11.51 0.02
N GLU A 137 -10.29 10.64 0.29
CA GLU A 137 -11.29 10.77 1.34
C GLU A 137 -10.80 10.25 2.71
N ILE A 138 -9.77 9.41 2.72
CA ILE A 138 -9.20 8.87 3.95
C ILE A 138 -8.12 9.81 4.43
N ASN A 139 -8.33 10.39 5.62
CA ASN A 139 -7.30 11.12 6.34
C ASN A 139 -7.00 10.43 7.67
N LEU A 140 -5.73 10.42 8.06
CA LEU A 140 -5.27 9.85 9.32
C LEU A 140 -5.58 10.76 10.50
N ASP A 141 -5.10 12.00 10.44
CA ASP A 141 -5.21 12.96 11.53
C ASP A 141 -5.18 14.43 11.07
N CYS A 142 -5.47 14.71 9.80
CA CYS A 142 -5.48 16.07 9.31
C CYS A 142 -6.68 16.89 9.80
N ASN A 143 -7.83 16.25 10.00
CA ASN A 143 -9.06 16.92 10.41
C ASN A 143 -9.87 16.06 11.38
N LYS A 144 -11.02 16.59 11.82
CA LYS A 144 -11.90 15.94 12.81
C LYS A 144 -12.47 14.59 12.37
N ASP A 145 -12.47 14.32 11.07
CA ASP A 145 -12.98 13.10 10.45
C ASP A 145 -11.84 12.10 10.19
N GLY A 146 -10.63 12.36 10.71
CA GLY A 146 -9.49 11.46 10.57
C GLY A 146 -9.63 10.19 11.41
N ILE A 147 -9.14 9.05 10.91
CA ILE A 147 -9.34 7.74 11.56
C ILE A 147 -8.72 7.64 12.97
N PHE A 148 -7.76 8.52 13.31
CA PHE A 148 -7.16 8.60 14.64
C PHE A 148 -7.77 9.68 15.54
N VAL A 149 -8.75 10.45 15.05
CA VAL A 149 -9.45 11.44 15.86
C VAL A 149 -10.63 10.76 16.55
N PRO A 150 -10.70 10.78 17.89
CA PRO A 150 -11.83 10.18 18.61
C PRO A 150 -13.13 10.87 18.20
N GLU A 151 -14.21 10.12 17.98
CA GLU A 151 -15.55 10.70 17.83
C GLU A 151 -15.88 11.53 19.08
N VAL A 152 -15.91 12.85 18.93
CA VAL A 152 -16.27 13.76 20.02
C VAL A 152 -17.78 13.66 20.22
N GLY A 153 -18.23 12.85 21.19
CA GLY A 153 -19.50 13.15 21.85
C GLY A 153 -20.43 12.04 22.32
N LYS A 154 -20.19 10.72 22.19
CA LYS A 154 -21.23 9.75 22.60
C LYS A 154 -20.87 8.47 23.36
N TYR A 155 -19.60 8.19 23.71
CA TYR A 155 -19.33 7.00 24.54
C TYR A 155 -18.24 7.21 25.61
N SER A 156 -18.52 6.65 26.79
CA SER A 156 -17.71 6.52 28.00
C SER A 156 -16.19 6.52 27.78
N LYS A 157 -15.45 7.16 28.72
CA LYS A 157 -13.98 7.28 28.85
C LYS A 157 -13.14 5.98 28.65
N ARG A 158 -13.76 4.84 28.37
CA ARG A 158 -13.12 3.54 28.14
C ARG A 158 -13.13 3.08 26.67
N ALA A 159 -14.00 3.64 25.83
CA ALA A 159 -14.07 3.28 24.40
C ALA A 159 -13.10 4.10 23.53
N ALA A 160 -12.70 5.29 23.98
CA ALA A 160 -11.87 6.22 23.20
C ALA A 160 -10.38 5.83 23.07
N ASP A 161 -9.93 4.74 23.69
CA ASP A 161 -8.51 4.41 23.85
C ASP A 161 -7.97 3.32 22.89
N GLN A 162 -8.84 2.69 22.08
CA GLN A 162 -8.37 1.70 21.12
C GLN A 162 -8.21 2.32 19.72
N PRO A 163 -7.03 2.13 19.08
CA PRO A 163 -6.80 2.65 17.74
C PRO A 163 -7.74 1.99 16.72
N PRO A 164 -8.00 2.63 15.56
CA PRO A 164 -8.70 1.98 14.46
C PRO A 164 -7.93 0.73 14.00
N ALA A 165 -8.64 -0.21 13.37
CA ALA A 165 -8.05 -1.45 12.87
C ALA A 165 -8.36 -1.64 11.38
N VAL A 166 -7.48 -2.38 10.70
CA VAL A 166 -7.83 -2.98 9.40
C VAL A 166 -8.37 -4.37 9.65
N GLU A 167 -9.52 -4.67 9.08
CA GLU A 167 -10.15 -5.97 9.08
C GLU A 167 -10.04 -6.59 7.69
N VAL A 168 -9.61 -7.85 7.66
CA VAL A 168 -9.67 -8.70 6.46
C VAL A 168 -10.73 -9.75 6.73
N LYS A 169 -11.76 -9.79 5.88
CA LYS A 169 -12.80 -10.81 5.93
C LYS A 169 -12.70 -11.70 4.71
N LYS A 170 -12.83 -13.01 4.92
CA LYS A 170 -12.96 -14.01 3.87
C LYS A 170 -14.21 -14.85 4.12
N GLY A 171 -15.17 -14.81 3.19
CA GLY A 171 -16.36 -15.66 3.12
C GLY A 171 -17.72 -14.92 3.25
N LYS A 172 -18.77 -15.48 2.63
CA LYS A 172 -20.17 -15.06 2.77
C LYS A 172 -20.85 -15.78 3.95
N ASN A 173 -21.04 -15.10 5.09
CA ASN A 173 -21.75 -15.59 6.30
C ASN A 173 -21.16 -16.84 6.99
N ARG A 174 -21.62 -17.08 8.24
CA ARG A 174 -21.43 -18.19 9.23
C ARG A 174 -20.05 -18.89 9.39
N ASN A 175 -19.22 -18.99 8.36
CA ASN A 175 -17.83 -19.48 8.38
C ASN A 175 -16.87 -18.40 7.87
N GLN A 176 -16.93 -17.20 8.45
CA GLN A 176 -16.03 -16.12 8.08
C GLN A 176 -14.68 -16.26 8.80
N ASN A 177 -13.61 -16.31 8.02
CA ASN A 177 -12.28 -16.07 8.54
C ASN A 177 -12.09 -14.56 8.61
N VAL A 178 -12.06 -14.04 9.83
CA VAL A 178 -11.84 -12.61 10.09
C VAL A 178 -10.50 -12.45 10.79
N SER A 179 -9.67 -11.54 10.31
CA SER A 179 -8.48 -11.11 11.02
C SER A 179 -8.43 -9.59 11.11
N LYS A 180 -7.87 -9.11 12.22
CA LYS A 180 -7.78 -7.70 12.54
C LYS A 180 -6.35 -7.34 12.89
N ALA A 181 -5.89 -6.24 12.33
CA ALA A 181 -4.62 -5.63 12.66
C ALA A 181 -4.85 -4.19 13.13
N GLN A 182 -4.36 -3.87 14.32
CA GLN A 182 -4.45 -2.52 14.87
C GLN A 182 -3.57 -1.56 14.08
N ILE A 183 -4.12 -0.42 13.67
CA ILE A 183 -3.39 0.62 12.96
C ILE A 183 -2.64 1.45 14.00
N LYS A 184 -1.30 1.44 13.94
CA LYS A 184 -0.43 2.15 14.88
C LYS A 184 0.30 3.26 14.15
N LYS A 185 0.20 4.49 14.66
CA LYS A 185 1.01 5.61 14.18
C LYS A 185 2.48 5.31 14.43
N PHE A 186 3.31 5.56 13.41
CA PHE A 186 4.74 5.57 13.57
C PHE A 186 5.16 6.86 14.29
N PHE A 187 5.75 6.71 15.48
CA PHE A 187 6.40 7.81 16.17
C PHE A 187 7.91 7.57 16.10
N PRO A 188 8.67 8.33 15.28
CA PRO A 188 10.12 8.22 15.32
C PRO A 188 10.58 8.56 16.73
N LYS A 189 11.28 7.62 17.39
CA LYS A 189 11.98 7.90 18.64
C LYS A 189 13.05 8.94 18.32
N LYS A 190 12.95 10.10 18.97
CA LYS A 190 13.97 11.14 18.93
C LYS A 190 15.24 10.69 19.64
#